data_AF-A0A3M2XYJ0-F1
#
_entry.id   AF-A0A3M2XYJ0-F1
#
_cell.length_a   1.000
_cell.length_b   1.000
_cell.length_c   1.000
_cell.angle_alpha   90.00
_cell.angle_beta   90.00
_cell.angle_gamma   90.00
#
_symmetry.space_group_name_H-M   'P 1'
#
loop_
_entity.id
_entity.type
_entity.pdbx_description
1 polymer ?
#
loop_
_entity_poly.entity_id
_entity_poly.type
_entity_poly.pdbx_seq_one_letter_code
_entity_poly.pdbx_strand_id
1 'polypeptide(L)' 'EPAEVAQVLLSLPSVAQVSVLALPVDEDESRLQLVAYCVAAAAASLTVDSLREQLTARLPDYMVPAQILLLDQ' A
#
# COMPACT_ATOMS: atom_id res chain seq x y z
N GLU A 1 -7.08 8.75 -2.66
CA GLU A 1 -7.43 8.65 -1.20
C GLU A 1 -7.02 7.28 -0.63
N PRO A 2 -6.93 7.06 0.70
CA PRO A 2 -6.55 5.74 1.24
C PRO A 2 -7.38 4.58 0.68
N ALA A 3 -8.71 4.77 0.55
CA ALA A 3 -9.61 3.76 -0.01
C ALA A 3 -9.33 3.44 -1.48
N GLU A 4 -8.96 4.44 -2.28
CA GLU A 4 -8.62 4.27 -3.70
C GLU A 4 -7.32 3.47 -3.86
N VAL A 5 -6.30 3.78 -3.08
CA VAL A 5 -5.03 3.03 -3.08
C VAL A 5 -5.27 1.58 -2.65
N ALA A 6 -6.08 1.38 -1.60
CA ALA A 6 -6.47 0.04 -1.16
C ALA A 6 -7.18 -0.74 -2.28
N GLN A 7 -8.08 -0.11 -3.02
CA GLN A 7 -8.80 -0.75 -4.11
C GLN A 7 -7.86 -1.16 -5.26
N VAL A 8 -6.88 -0.32 -5.60
CA VAL A 8 -5.86 -0.68 -6.60
C VAL A 8 -5.03 -1.87 -6.12
N LEU A 9 -4.58 -1.87 -4.86
CA LEU A 9 -3.81 -2.98 -4.29
C LEU A 9 -4.61 -4.29 -4.25
N LEU A 10 -5.88 -4.26 -3.84
CA LEU A 10 -6.76 -5.44 -3.83
C LEU A 10 -7.08 -5.99 -5.22
N SER A 11 -6.93 -5.18 -6.27
CA SER A 11 -7.10 -5.65 -7.65
C SER A 11 -5.93 -6.53 -8.13
N LEU A 12 -4.81 -6.54 -7.41
CA LEU A 12 -3.63 -7.31 -7.77
C LEU A 12 -3.79 -8.77 -7.33
N PRO A 13 -3.65 -9.77 -8.21
CA PRO A 13 -3.80 -11.18 -7.85
C PRO A 13 -2.84 -11.68 -6.76
N SER A 14 -1.71 -10.99 -6.58
CA SER A 14 -0.69 -11.30 -5.58
C SER A 14 -1.03 -10.80 -4.17
N VAL A 15 -2.09 -10.00 -3.99
CA VAL A 15 -2.50 -9.42 -2.72
C VAL A 15 -3.79 -10.10 -2.24
N ALA A 16 -3.75 -10.71 -1.06
CA ALA A 16 -4.93 -11.31 -0.43
C ALA A 16 -5.74 -10.28 0.38
N GLN A 17 -5.04 -9.42 1.10
CA GLN A 17 -5.64 -8.42 1.98
C GLN A 17 -4.81 -7.14 1.96
N VAL A 18 -5.49 -6.02 2.17
CA VAL A 18 -4.84 -4.72 2.32
C VAL A 18 -5.58 -3.84 3.30
N SER A 19 -4.83 -2.99 3.99
CA SER A 19 -5.35 -1.80 4.66
C SER A 19 -4.43 -0.63 4.36
N VAL A 20 -5.00 0.52 4.01
CA VAL A 20 -4.24 1.76 3.76
C VAL A 20 -4.74 2.81 4.72
N LEU A 21 -3.81 3.39 5.48
CA LEU A 21 -4.10 4.40 6.49
C LEU A 21 -3.33 5.69 6.18
N ALA A 22 -3.94 6.83 6.50
CA ALA A 22 -3.23 8.09 6.60
C ALA A 22 -2.75 8.26 8.04
N LEU A 23 -1.43 8.18 8.25
CA LEU A 23 -0.81 8.27 9.58
C LEU A 23 0.07 9.53 9.67
N PRO A 24 0.22 10.13 10.86
CA PRO A 24 1.19 11.19 11.10
C PRO A 24 2.61 10.79 10.70
N VAL A 25 3.39 11.78 10.29
CA VAL A 25 4.84 11.63 10.10
C VAL A 25 5.52 12.01 11.41
N ASP A 26 6.22 11.07 12.01
CA ASP A 26 6.87 11.23 13.32
C ASP A 26 5.86 11.74 14.38
N GLU A 27 6.15 12.85 15.05
CA GLU A 27 5.30 13.49 16.06
C GLU A 27 4.41 14.61 15.48
N ASP A 28 4.42 14.84 14.16
CA ASP A 28 3.66 15.91 13.51
C ASP A 28 2.29 15.42 12.99
N GLU A 29 1.25 15.63 13.80
CA GLU A 29 -0.14 15.27 13.46
C GLU A 29 -0.71 16.02 12.24
N SER A 30 -0.11 17.16 11.88
CA SER A 30 -0.58 17.96 10.72
C SER A 30 -0.10 17.40 9.38
N ARG A 31 0.93 16.55 9.40
CA ARG A 31 1.53 15.94 8.22
C ARG A 31 1.18 14.47 8.15
N LEU A 32 0.25 14.13 7.25
CA LEU A 32 -0.16 12.74 7.02
C LEU A 32 0.61 12.12 5.85
N GLN A 33 0.95 10.85 5.99
CA GLN A 33 1.47 9.99 4.94
C GLN A 33 0.62 8.73 4.81
N LEU A 34 0.56 8.20 3.59
CA LEU A 34 -0.10 6.91 3.36
C LEU A 34 0.83 5.77 3.76
N VAL A 35 0.30 4.84 4.55
CA VAL A 35 0.94 3.59 4.95
C VAL A 35 0.05 2.44 4.52
N ALA A 36 0.59 1.52 3.72
CA ALA A 36 -0.11 0.33 3.27
C ALA A 36 0.39 -0.92 3.99
N TYR A 37 -0.53 -1.69 4.53
CA TYR A 37 -0.29 -3.01 5.10
C TYR A 37 -0.87 -4.04 4.14
N CYS A 38 -0.02 -4.92 3.62
CA CYS A 38 -0.41 -5.89 2.60
C CYS A 38 -0.12 -7.31 3.06
N VAL A 39 -1.00 -8.24 2.71
CA VAL A 39 -0.81 -9.67 2.91
C VAL A 39 -0.72 -10.35 1.54
N ALA A 40 0.29 -11.19 1.36
CA ALA A 40 0.46 -11.94 0.11
C ALA A 40 -0.67 -12.97 -0.08
N ALA A 41 -1.09 -13.16 -1.32
CA ALA A 41 -1.94 -14.30 -1.68
C ALA A 41 -1.21 -15.63 -1.49
N ALA A 42 -1.97 -16.70 -1.25
CA ALA A 42 -1.40 -18.03 -1.04
C ALA A 42 -0.53 -18.43 -2.25
N ALA A 43 0.69 -18.90 -1.98
CA ALA A 43 1.71 -19.27 -2.98
C ALA A 43 2.16 -18.13 -3.93
N ALA A 44 1.80 -16.87 -3.67
CA ALA A 44 2.33 -15.73 -4.41
C ALA A 44 3.60 -15.18 -3.74
N SER A 45 4.55 -14.75 -4.56
CA SER A 45 5.63 -13.88 -4.10
C SER A 45 5.16 -12.44 -4.21
N LEU A 46 5.10 -11.74 -3.07
CA LEU A 46 4.76 -10.33 -3.00
C LEU A 46 5.97 -9.56 -2.52
N THR A 47 6.36 -8.50 -3.23
CA THR A 47 7.49 -7.64 -2.84
C THR A 47 7.04 -6.19 -2.81
N VAL A 48 7.68 -5.39 -1.94
CA VAL A 48 7.39 -3.96 -1.83
C VAL A 48 7.65 -3.25 -3.17
N ASP A 49 8.77 -3.55 -3.85
CA ASP A 49 9.10 -2.95 -5.14
C ASP A 49 8.03 -3.23 -6.20
N SER A 50 7.56 -4.48 -6.32
CA SER A 50 6.50 -4.83 -7.27
C SER A 50 5.19 -4.08 -6.99
N LEU A 51 4.86 -3.86 -5.72
CA LEU A 51 3.68 -3.08 -5.33
C LEU A 51 3.83 -1.61 -5.68
N ARG A 52 5.01 -1.02 -5.41
CA ARG A 52 5.30 0.37 -5.78
C ARG A 52 5.21 0.58 -7.28
N GLU A 53 5.81 -0.30 -8.08
CA GLU A 53 5.74 -0.23 -9.54
C GLU A 53 4.29 -0.27 -10.05
N GLN A 54 3.47 -1.21 -9.53
CA GLN A 54 2.06 -1.32 -9.91
C GLN A 54 1.23 -0.09 -9.52
N LEU A 55 1.54 0.53 -8.38
CA LEU A 55 0.88 1.74 -7.94
C LEU A 55 1.27 2.95 -8.79
N THR A 56 2.57 3.19 -9.01
CA THR A 56 3.06 4.31 -9.83
C THR A 56 2.58 4.23 -11.28
N ALA A 57 2.38 3.01 -11.82
CA ALA A 57 1.83 2.83 -13.16
C ALA A 57 0.34 3.21 -13.30
N ARG A 58 -0.40 3.29 -12.19
CA ARG A 58 -1.87 3.46 -12.19
C ARG A 58 -2.34 4.71 -11.48
N LEU A 59 -1.54 5.25 -10.58
CA LEU A 59 -1.87 6.39 -9.73
C LEU A 59 -0.81 7.48 -9.85
N PRO A 60 -1.18 8.74 -9.58
CA PRO A 60 -0.21 9.81 -9.41
C PRO A 60 0.79 9.52 -8.27
N ASP A 61 2.03 10.01 -8.40
CA ASP A 61 3.10 9.78 -7.42
C ASP A 61 2.72 10.12 -5.97
N TYR A 62 1.93 11.17 -5.75
CA TYR A 62 1.51 11.60 -4.41
C TYR A 62 0.51 10.64 -3.73
N MET A 63 -0.08 9.70 -4.48
CA MET A 63 -0.95 8.66 -3.93
C MET A 63 -0.20 7.37 -3.59
N VAL A 64 1.07 7.23 -4.02
CA VAL A 64 1.87 6.06 -3.70
C VAL A 64 2.22 6.10 -2.20
N PRO A 65 1.93 5.06 -1.42
CA PRO A 65 2.27 5.02 -0.01
C PRO A 65 3.75 5.30 0.25
N ALA A 66 4.00 6.14 1.25
CA ALA A 66 5.35 6.40 1.73
C ALA A 66 5.97 5.12 2.30
N GLN A 67 5.14 4.29 2.94
CA GLN A 67 5.53 3.01 3.51
C GLN A 67 4.59 1.89 3.06
N ILE A 68 5.16 0.74 2.74
CA ILE A 68 4.44 -0.50 2.45
C ILE A 68 5.04 -1.59 3.33
N LEU A 69 4.22 -2.17 4.19
CA LEU A 69 4.59 -3.27 5.06
C LEU A 69 3.92 -4.54 4.58
N LEU A 70 4.72 -5.60 4.44
CA LEU A 70 4.22 -6.95 4.21
C LEU A 70 4.02 -7.62 5.56
N LEU A 71 2.82 -8.14 5.79
CA LEU A 71 2.47 -8.86 7.01
C LEU A 71 2.42 -10.36 6.74
N ASP A 72 2.73 -11.14 7.77
CA ASP A 72 2.47 -12.57 7.79
C ASP A 72 0.95 -12.83 7.87
N GLN A 73 0.52 -13.99 7.36
CA GLN A 73 -0.87 -14.46 7.41
C GLN A 73 -1.26 -14.96 8.80
#